data_AF-A0A512BUZ0-F1
#
_entry.id   AF-A0A512BUZ0-F1
#
_cell.length_a   1.000
_cell.length_b   1.000
_cell.length_c   1.000
_cell.angle_alpha   90.00
_cell.angle_beta   90.00
_cell.angle_gamma   90.00
#
_symmetry.space_group_name_H-M   'P 1'
#
loop_
_entity.id
_entity.type
_entity.pdbx_description
1 polymer ?
#
loop_
_entity_poly.entity_id
_entity_poly.type
_entity_poly.pdbx_seq_one_letter_code
_entity_poly.pdbx_strand_id
1 'polypeptide(L)'
;MSYRRRISWSAAMRDFRHERVPRTSVNALVAQSLAVAKAYDALRALQARPLTCGGRYNQSAIMALALALARKERAKGSQAAWKTLMSSALKFAWTRAKATRAAVTH
;
A
#
# COMPACT_ATOMS: atom_id res chain seq x y z
N MET A 1 -23.57 -5.67 -16.87
CA MET A 1 -22.23 -6.21 -17.22
C MET A 1 -21.30 -6.09 -16.03
N SER A 2 -21.04 -7.19 -15.31
CA SER A 2 -20.20 -7.18 -14.11
C SER A 2 -18.74 -7.48 -14.45
N TYR A 3 -17.90 -6.44 -14.48
CA TYR A 3 -16.46 -6.57 -14.63
C TYR A 3 -15.84 -7.24 -13.38
N ARG A 4 -15.70 -8.57 -13.42
CA ARG A 4 -14.84 -9.31 -12.48
C ARG A 4 -13.38 -8.94 -12.81
N ARG A 5 -12.84 -7.91 -12.15
CA ARG A 5 -11.40 -7.66 -12.13
C ARG A 5 -10.71 -8.82 -11.39
N ARG A 6 -10.38 -9.88 -12.12
CA ARG A 6 -9.46 -10.92 -11.64
C ARG A 6 -8.12 -10.25 -11.37
N ILE A 7 -7.71 -10.25 -10.11
CA ILE A 7 -6.36 -9.87 -9.73
C ILE A 7 -5.44 -10.93 -10.34
N SER A 8 -4.81 -10.59 -11.47
CA SER A 8 -3.84 -11.45 -12.13
C SER A 8 -2.62 -11.58 -11.23
N TRP A 9 -2.48 -12.73 -10.57
CA TRP A 9 -1.32 -13.08 -9.74
C TRP A 9 -0.01 -12.96 -10.52
N SER A 10 -0.06 -13.22 -11.83
CA SER A 10 1.07 -13.02 -12.75
C SER A 10 1.47 -11.56 -12.88
N ALA A 11 0.52 -10.61 -12.89
CA ALA A 11 0.83 -9.18 -12.93
C ALA A 11 1.50 -8.73 -11.62
N ALA A 12 0.93 -9.15 -10.48
CA ALA A 12 1.53 -8.86 -9.17
C ALA A 12 2.96 -9.42 -9.04
N MET A 13 3.20 -10.65 -9.51
CA MET A 13 4.55 -11.25 -9.50
C MET A 13 5.51 -10.57 -10.49
N ARG A 14 5.00 -10.01 -11.61
CA ARG A 14 5.82 -9.26 -12.57
C ARG A 14 6.29 -7.94 -11.97
N ASP A 15 5.42 -7.26 -11.23
CA ASP A 15 5.77 -6.04 -10.49
C ASP A 15 6.80 -6.35 -9.40
N PHE A 16 6.63 -7.43 -8.63
CA PHE A 16 7.63 -7.86 -7.64
C PHE A 16 9.00 -8.20 -8.26
N ARG A 17 9.04 -8.74 -9.49
CA ARG A 17 10.30 -8.98 -10.22
C ARG A 17 10.93 -7.69 -10.71
N HIS A 18 10.13 -6.77 -11.26
CA HIS A 18 10.62 -5.46 -11.68
C HIS A 18 11.18 -4.64 -10.50
N GLU A 19 10.64 -4.83 -9.29
CA GLU A 19 11.15 -4.23 -8.05
C GLU A 19 12.52 -4.80 -7.62
N ARG A 20 12.91 -6.01 -8.06
CA ARG A 20 14.19 -6.64 -7.72
C ARG A 20 15.34 -6.26 -8.65
N VAL A 21 15.06 -5.67 -9.80
CA VAL A 21 16.12 -5.23 -10.71
C VAL A 21 16.75 -3.97 -10.10
N PRO A 22 18.06 -3.97 -9.77
CA PRO A 22 18.73 -2.76 -9.32
C PRO A 22 18.65 -1.76 -10.46
N ARG A 23 17.84 -0.71 -10.30
CA ARG A 23 17.84 0.42 -11.21
C ARG A 23 19.16 1.14 -10.99
N THR A 24 20.10 0.93 -11.89
CA THR A 24 21.33 1.71 -12.00
C THR A 24 20.93 3.15 -12.30
N SER A 25 20.67 3.93 -11.25
CA SER A 25 20.38 5.35 -11.37
C SER A 25 21.68 6.12 -11.18
N VAL A 26 22.01 6.94 -12.16
CA VAL A 26 23.16 7.85 -12.22
C VAL A 26 23.22 8.83 -11.02
N ASN A 27 22.15 8.95 -10.22
CA ASN A 27 22.15 9.60 -8.91
C ASN A 27 21.27 8.84 -7.91
N ALA A 28 21.87 8.07 -7.01
CA ALA A 28 21.18 7.28 -6.00
C ALA A 28 20.23 8.12 -5.12
N LEU A 29 20.61 9.37 -4.82
CA LEU A 29 19.79 10.31 -4.05
C LEU A 29 18.49 10.69 -4.77
N VAL A 30 18.57 10.91 -6.09
CA VAL A 30 17.41 11.26 -6.94
C VAL A 30 16.49 10.06 -7.11
N ALA A 31 17.04 8.85 -7.25
CA ALA A 31 16.23 7.64 -7.29
C ALA A 31 15.53 7.36 -5.96
N GLN A 32 16.19 7.64 -4.83
CA GLN A 32 15.61 7.48 -3.51
C GLN A 32 14.49 8.49 -3.24
N SER A 33 14.69 9.77 -3.57
CA SER A 33 13.65 10.80 -3.42
C SER A 33 12.43 10.52 -4.30
N LEU A 34 12.65 10.04 -5.53
CA LEU A 34 11.57 9.68 -6.45
C LEU A 34 10.82 8.41 -6.03
N ALA A 35 11.51 7.43 -5.42
CA ALA A 35 10.87 6.26 -4.82
C ALA A 35 10.01 6.65 -3.61
N VAL A 36 10.49 7.56 -2.77
CA VAL A 36 9.71 8.12 -1.65
C VAL A 36 8.47 8.85 -2.17
N ALA A 37 8.62 9.75 -3.14
CA ALA A 37 7.50 10.49 -3.73
C ALA A 37 6.41 9.55 -4.29
N LYS A 38 6.80 8.54 -5.07
CA LYS A 38 5.88 7.52 -5.59
C LYS A 38 5.15 6.75 -4.49
N ALA A 39 5.83 6.43 -3.38
CA ALA A 39 5.20 5.78 -2.24
C ALA A 39 4.15 6.68 -1.56
N TYR A 40 4.42 7.99 -1.48
CA TYR A 40 3.44 8.96 -0.96
C TYR A 40 2.24 9.12 -1.88
N ASP A 41 2.43 9.22 -3.20
CA ASP A 41 1.34 9.34 -4.15
C ASP A 41 0.44 8.10 -4.16
N ALA A 42 1.05 6.91 -4.15
CA ALA A 42 0.33 5.65 -4.04
C ALA A 42 -0.48 5.57 -2.74
N LEU A 43 0.11 5.99 -1.62
CA LEU A 43 -0.58 6.06 -0.34
C LEU A 43 -1.74 7.04 -0.36
N ARG A 44 -1.58 8.22 -0.97
CA ARG A 44 -2.64 9.23 -1.11
C ARG A 44 -3.81 8.71 -1.94
N ALA A 45 -3.53 8.05 -3.06
CA ALA A 45 -4.54 7.41 -3.90
C ALA A 45 -5.30 6.30 -3.15
N LEU A 46 -4.60 5.51 -2.34
CA LEU A 46 -5.21 4.44 -1.54
C LEU A 46 -5.99 4.95 -0.33
N GLN A 47 -5.59 6.09 0.24
CA GLN A 47 -6.35 6.75 1.31
C GLN A 47 -7.67 7.35 0.84
N ALA A 48 -7.75 7.77 -0.44
CA ALA A 48 -8.99 8.22 -1.07
C ALA A 48 -9.94 7.05 -1.40
N ARG A 49 -9.46 5.80 -1.33
CA ARG A 49 -10.25 4.63 -1.67
C ARG A 49 -11.15 4.22 -0.49
N PRO A 50 -12.44 3.94 -0.72
CA PRO A 50 -13.33 3.51 0.35
C PRO A 50 -12.87 2.17 0.94
N LEU A 51 -12.62 2.17 2.25
CA LEU A 51 -12.20 0.99 3.01
C LEU A 51 -13.37 0.05 3.34
N THR A 52 -14.60 0.54 3.14
CA THR A 52 -15.85 -0.20 3.27
C THR A 52 -16.60 -0.14 1.95
N CYS A 53 -17.21 -1.25 1.54
CA CYS A 53 -18.07 -1.31 0.36
C CYS A 53 -19.33 -2.11 0.74
N GLY A 54 -20.51 -1.50 0.61
CA GLY A 54 -21.79 -2.16 0.90
C GLY A 54 -21.88 -2.74 2.33
N GLY A 55 -21.42 -1.98 3.34
CA GLY A 55 -21.46 -2.40 4.75
C GLY A 55 -20.42 -3.45 5.16
N ARG A 56 -19.61 -3.96 4.21
CA ARG A 56 -18.52 -4.91 4.45
C ARG A 56 -17.16 -4.22 4.35
N TYR A 57 -16.17 -4.76 5.05
CA TYR A 57 -14.78 -4.30 4.91
C TYR A 57 -14.21 -4.71 3.56
N ASN A 58 -13.60 -3.76 2.86
CA ASN A 58 -12.85 -4.03 1.65
C ASN A 58 -11.42 -4.47 2.02
N GLN A 59 -11.26 -5.77 2.28
CA GLN A 59 -9.98 -6.36 2.68
C GLN A 59 -8.85 -6.04 1.69
N SER A 60 -9.15 -5.98 0.38
CA SER A 60 -8.16 -5.64 -0.65
C SER A 60 -7.66 -4.19 -0.53
N ALA A 61 -8.55 -3.24 -0.21
CA ALA A 61 -8.19 -1.85 0.00
C ALA A 61 -7.38 -1.67 1.30
N ILE A 62 -7.76 -2.39 2.37
CA ILE A 62 -7.05 -2.38 3.65
C ILE A 62 -5.62 -2.93 3.48
N MET A 63 -5.48 -4.06 2.78
CA MET A 63 -4.19 -4.69 2.48
C MET A 63 -3.30 -3.78 1.62
N ALA A 64 -3.88 -3.15 0.59
CA ALA A 64 -3.15 -2.21 -0.26
C ALA A 64 -2.66 -0.99 0.52
N LEU A 65 -3.49 -0.44 1.40
CA LEU A 65 -3.14 0.68 2.28
C LEU A 65 -2.02 0.30 3.27
N ALA A 66 -2.09 -0.90 3.86
CA ALA A 66 -1.04 -1.43 4.72
C ALA A 66 0.30 -1.60 3.97
N LEU A 67 0.26 -2.15 2.75
CA LEU A 67 1.45 -2.30 1.92
C LEU A 67 2.08 -0.96 1.57
N ALA A 68 1.27 0.06 1.21
CA ALA A 68 1.76 1.40 0.91
C ALA A 68 2.39 2.09 2.12
N LEU A 69 1.82 1.90 3.32
CA LEU A 69 2.41 2.40 4.58
C LEU A 69 3.73 1.72 4.90
N ALA A 70 3.81 0.39 4.81
CA ALA A 70 5.05 -0.35 5.04
C ALA A 70 6.15 0.06 4.04
N ARG A 71 5.79 0.28 2.77
CA ARG A 71 6.69 0.78 1.72
C ARG A 71 7.18 2.21 2.01
N LYS A 72 6.29 3.10 2.47
CA LYS A 72 6.67 4.45 2.89
C LYS A 72 7.69 4.42 4.04
N GLU A 73 7.46 3.61 5.07
CA GLU A 73 8.38 3.51 6.20
C GLU A 73 9.73 2.89 5.82
N ARG A 74 9.72 1.90 4.90
CA ARG A 74 10.95 1.36 4.30
C ARG A 74 11.70 2.42 3.48
N ALA A 75 10.99 3.18 2.65
CA ALA A 75 11.56 4.22 1.79
C ALA A 75 12.13 5.41 2.59
N LYS A 76 11.54 5.70 3.76
CA LYS A 76 12.08 6.66 4.74
C LYS A 76 13.39 6.22 5.40
N GLY A 77 13.82 4.97 5.21
CA GLY A 77 15.07 4.45 5.78
C GLY A 77 14.91 3.62 7.04
N SER A 78 13.70 3.17 7.37
CA SER A 78 13.51 2.28 8.53
C SER A 78 14.29 0.97 8.34
N GLN A 79 15.15 0.67 9.31
CA GLN A 79 15.92 -0.58 9.39
C GLN A 79 15.12 -1.75 9.97
N ALA A 80 13.86 -1.50 10.39
CA ALA A 80 13.03 -2.54 10.96
C ALA A 80 12.76 -3.67 9.96
N ALA A 81 12.64 -4.90 10.48
CA ALA A 81 12.28 -6.06 9.70
C ALA A 81 10.94 -5.83 8.97
N TRP A 82 10.86 -6.25 7.71
CA TRP A 82 9.67 -6.07 6.88
C TRP A 82 8.39 -6.60 7.54
N LYS A 83 8.49 -7.73 8.25
CA LYS A 83 7.37 -8.32 9.00
C LYS A 83 6.83 -7.37 10.07
N THR A 84 7.71 -6.67 10.78
CA THR A 84 7.35 -5.70 11.83
C THR A 84 6.66 -4.48 11.23
N LEU A 85 7.23 -3.94 10.14
CA LEU A 85 6.64 -2.81 9.41
C LEU A 85 5.27 -3.15 8.82
N MET A 86 5.13 -4.34 8.25
CA MET A 86 3.84 -4.80 7.73
C MET A 86 2.82 -4.99 8.85
N SER A 87 3.24 -5.56 9.99
CA SER A 87 2.33 -5.79 11.13
C SER A 87 1.82 -4.50 11.74
N SER A 88 2.68 -3.47 11.90
CA SER A 88 2.26 -2.15 12.39
C SER A 88 1.36 -1.44 11.39
N ALA A 89 1.72 -1.47 10.10
CA ALA A 89 0.94 -0.87 9.03
C ALA A 89 -0.46 -1.52 8.90
N LEU A 90 -0.54 -2.84 9.06
CA LEU A 90 -1.80 -3.57 9.00
C LEU A 90 -2.72 -3.22 10.19
N LYS A 91 -2.18 -3.13 11.40
CA LYS A 91 -2.93 -2.67 12.57
C LYS A 91 -3.50 -1.27 12.34
N PHE A 92 -2.69 -0.35 11.82
CA PHE A 92 -3.12 1.01 11.50
C PHE A 92 -4.20 1.07 10.41
N ALA A 93 -4.06 0.26 9.35
CA ALA A 93 -5.06 0.17 8.29
C ALA A 93 -6.40 -0.34 8.84
N TRP A 94 -6.37 -1.30 9.76
CA TRP A 94 -7.56 -1.85 10.42
C TRP A 94 -8.24 -0.85 11.35
N THR A 95 -7.49 -0.11 12.17
CA THR A 95 -8.09 0.92 13.02
C THR A 95 -8.79 1.99 12.20
N ARG A 96 -8.17 2.43 11.09
CA ARG A 96 -8.78 3.37 10.15
C ARG A 96 -10.04 2.82 9.51
N ALA A 97 -10.03 1.56 9.07
CA ALA A 97 -11.22 0.92 8.49
C ALA A 97 -12.39 0.82 9.49
N LYS A 98 -12.10 0.52 10.77
CA LYS A 98 -13.12 0.53 11.83
C LYS A 98 -13.69 1.92 12.06
N ALA A 99 -12.83 2.94 12.15
CA ALA A 99 -13.26 4.33 12.31
C ALA A 99 -14.15 4.79 11.14
N THR A 100 -13.77 4.48 9.89
CA THR A 100 -14.61 4.79 8.72
C THR A 100 -15.95 4.07 8.74
N ARG A 101 -16.01 2.84 9.29
CA ARG A 101 -17.28 2.12 9.42
C ARG A 101 -18.17 2.75 10.48
N ALA A 102 -17.61 3.09 11.65
CA ALA A 102 -18.33 3.75 12.72
C ALA A 102 -18.93 5.09 12.25
N ALA A 103 -18.16 5.89 11.50
CA ALA A 103 -18.61 7.17 10.95
C ALA A 103 -19.69 7.06 9.86
N VAL A 104 -19.84 5.91 9.19
CA VAL A 104 -20.90 5.67 8.19
C VAL A 104 -22.19 5.16 8.84
N THR A 105 -22.10 4.61 10.06
CA THR A 105 -23.26 4.13 10.83
C THR A 105 -23.87 5.18 11.76
N HIS A 106 -23.23 6.35 11.93
CA HIS A 106 -23.78 7.52 12.62
C HIS A 106 -24.37 8.50 11.60
#